data_AF-A0A4S8RRB1-F1
#
_entry.id   AF-A0A4S8RRB1-F1
#
_cell.length_a   1.000
_cell.length_b   1.000
_cell.length_c   1.000
_cell.angle_alpha   90.00
_cell.angle_beta   90.00
_cell.angle_gamma   90.00
#
_symmetry.space_group_name_H-M   'P 1'
#
loop_
_entity.id
_entity.type
_entity.pdbx_description
1 polymer ?
#
loop_
_entity_poly.entity_id
_entity_poly.type
_entity_poly.pdbx_seq_one_letter_code
_entity_poly.pdbx_strand_id
1 'polypeptide(L)' 'MALRFPRFSQGLAQDPTTRRIWFGIATAHDFESHDDLTEERLYQNIFASHFGQLAII' A
#
# COMPACT_ATOMS: atom_id res chain seq x y z
N MET A 1 -14.06 4.49 -13.85
CA MET A 1 -12.66 4.86 -14.18
C MET A 1 -11.89 4.87 -12.86
N ALA A 2 -11.05 3.86 -12.60
CA ALA A 2 -10.24 3.85 -11.38
C ALA A 2 -9.11 4.88 -11.52
N LEU A 3 -8.82 5.61 -10.44
CA LEU A 3 -7.72 6.57 -10.41
C LEU A 3 -6.39 5.82 -10.18
N ARG A 4 -5.26 6.43 -10.56
CA ARG A 4 -3.94 5.80 -10.44
C ARG A 4 -3.54 5.52 -8.98
N PHE A 5 -4.02 6.32 -8.04
CA PHE A 5 -3.71 6.20 -6.61
C PHE A 5 -4.97 5.87 -5.80
N PRO A 6 -4.89 4.93 -4.82
CA PRO A 6 -3.73 4.07 -4.52
C PRO A 6 -3.63 2.86 -5.45
N ARG A 7 -2.41 2.52 -5.91
CA ARG A 7 -2.19 1.37 -6.82
C ARG A 7 -2.48 0.02 -6.15
N PHE A 8 -2.27 -0.06 -4.83
CA PHE A 8 -2.33 -1.29 -4.05
C PHE A 8 -3.75 -1.67 -3.58
N SER A 9 -4.76 -0.84 -3.86
CA SER A 9 -6.16 -1.15 -3.56
C SER A 9 -7.09 -0.59 -4.64
N GLN A 10 -7.60 -1.46 -5.50
CA GLN A 10 -8.56 -1.15 -6.57
C GLN A 10 -9.87 -0.61 -6.00
N GLY A 11 -10.34 -1.20 -4.90
CA GLY A 11 -11.55 -0.74 -4.22
C GLY A 11 -11.42 0.72 -3.76
N LEU A 12 -10.27 1.07 -3.19
CA LEU A 12 -10.01 2.44 -2.76
C LEU A 12 -9.73 3.38 -3.95
N ALA A 13 -9.05 2.91 -4.99
CA ALA A 13 -8.79 3.67 -6.22
C ALA A 13 -10.06 4.08 -6.98
N GLN A 14 -11.16 3.35 -6.77
CA GLN A 14 -12.48 3.66 -7.34
C GLN A 14 -13.27 4.66 -6.50
N ASP A 15 -12.85 4.97 -5.28
CA ASP A 15 -13.57 5.92 -4.41
C ASP A 15 -13.46 7.35 -4.98
N PRO A 16 -14.60 8.00 -5.29
CA PRO A 16 -14.61 9.32 -5.92
C PRO A 16 -14.41 10.48 -4.93
N THR A 17 -14.37 10.21 -3.63
CA THR A 17 -14.29 11.21 -2.56
C THR A 17 -12.85 11.47 -2.12
N THR A 18 -12.66 12.44 -1.22
CA THR A 18 -11.37 12.69 -0.55
C THR A 18 -10.98 11.57 0.41
N ARG A 19 -11.92 10.70 0.83
CA ARG A 19 -11.65 9.52 1.67
C ARG A 19 -10.56 8.64 1.06
N ARG A 20 -10.56 8.50 -0.27
CA ARG A 20 -9.53 7.77 -1.02
C ARG A 20 -8.10 8.20 -0.67
N ILE A 21 -7.88 9.51 -0.60
CA ILE A 21 -6.54 10.07 -0.36
C ILE A 21 -6.11 9.75 1.06
N TRP A 22 -6.98 10.03 2.03
CA TRP A 22 -6.68 9.82 3.44
C TRP A 22 -6.45 8.35 3.78
N PHE A 23 -7.34 7.46 3.34
CA PHE A 23 -7.18 6.03 3.55
C PHE A 23 -6.01 5.45 2.76
N GLY A 24 -5.73 5.99 1.57
CA GLY A 24 -4.59 5.54 0.77
C GLY A 24 -3.25 5.87 1.43
N ILE A 25 -3.18 6.93 2.23
CA ILE A 25 -2.00 7.20 3.05
C ILE A 25 -2.01 6.33 4.30
N ALA A 26 -3.16 6.24 4.99
CA ALA A 26 -3.29 5.50 6.25
C ALA A 26 -3.01 3.99 6.12
N THR A 27 -3.22 3.41 4.93
CA THR A 27 -3.06 1.97 4.66
C THR A 27 -1.83 1.64 3.80
N ALA A 28 -1.00 2.63 3.48
CA ALA A 28 0.14 2.43 2.56
C ALA A 28 1.17 1.40 3.06
N HIS A 29 1.34 1.26 4.37
CA HIS A 29 2.24 0.30 5.00
C HIS A 29 1.53 -0.90 5.63
N ASP A 30 0.20 -0.96 5.53
CA ASP A 30 -0.58 -2.14 5.90
C ASP A 30 -0.56 -3.12 4.72
N PHE A 31 0.59 -3.75 4.49
CA PHE A 31 0.80 -4.58 3.31
C PHE A 31 -0.21 -5.73 3.23
N GLU A 32 -0.54 -6.36 4.35
CA GLU A 32 -1.47 -7.50 4.42
C GLU A 32 -2.84 -7.23 3.77
N SER A 33 -3.31 -5.98 3.79
CA SER A 33 -4.58 -5.59 3.19
C SER A 33 -4.50 -5.18 1.72
N HIS A 34 -3.32 -5.25 1.10
CA HIS A 34 -3.12 -4.91 -0.31
C HIS A 34 -3.69 -6.01 -1.21
N ASP A 35 -4.28 -5.60 -2.34
CA ASP A 35 -4.86 -6.52 -3.30
C ASP A 35 -3.80 -7.51 -3.84
N ASP A 36 -4.20 -8.77 -4.04
CA ASP A 36 -3.38 -9.84 -4.61
C ASP A 36 -2.05 -10.11 -3.86
N LEU A 37 -1.94 -9.75 -2.58
CA LEU A 37 -0.74 -10.01 -1.80
C LEU A 37 -0.65 -11.48 -1.35
N THR A 38 0.50 -12.09 -1.60
CA THR A 38 0.89 -13.41 -1.10
C THR A 38 1.82 -13.29 0.11
N GLU A 39 1.86 -14.29 0.97
CA GLU A 39 2.77 -14.32 2.13
C GLU A 39 4.26 -14.12 1.76
N GLU A 40 4.74 -14.77 0.68
CA GLU A 40 6.12 -14.60 0.22
C GLU A 40 6.43 -13.12 -0.11
N ARG A 41 5.57 -12.47 -0.90
CA ARG A 41 5.70 -11.05 -1.25
C ARG A 41 5.56 -10.12 -0.05
N LEU A 42 4.69 -10.45 0.90
CA LEU A 42 4.54 -9.70 2.16
C LEU A 42 5.90 -9.62 2.87
N TYR A 43 6.52 -10.77 3.12
CA TYR A 43 7.81 -10.82 3.80
C TYR A 43 8.94 -10.18 2.98
N GLN A 44 8.96 -10.34 1.65
CA GLN A 44 9.93 -9.66 0.78
C GLN A 44 9.82 -8.13 0.88
N ASN A 45 8.60 -7.58 0.85
CA ASN A 45 8.35 -6.14 1.00
C ASN A 45 8.79 -5.65 2.38
N ILE A 46 8.39 -6.35 3.45
CA ILE A 46 8.80 -6.03 4.82
C ILE A 46 10.33 -6.03 4.93
N PHE A 47 11.01 -7.05 4.42
CA PHE A 47 12.46 -7.16 4.47
C PHE A 47 13.15 -5.99 3.75
N ALA A 48 12.69 -5.62 2.55
CA ALA A 48 13.23 -4.47 1.82
C ALA A 48 12.98 -3.14 2.55
N SER A 49 11.81 -2.96 3.16
CA SER A 49 11.49 -1.78 3.98
C SER A 49 12.44 -1.61 5.17
N HIS A 50 12.88 -2.70 5.80
CA HIS A 50 13.88 -2.64 6.87
C HIS A 50 15.22 -2.06 6.38
N PHE A 51 15.70 -2.47 5.20
CA PHE A 51 16.91 -1.88 4.61
C PHE A 51 16.73 -0.40 4.27
N GLY A 52 15.55 -0.02 3.78
CA GLY A 52 15.20 1.40 3.59
C GLY A 52 15.30 2.19 4.88
N GLN A 53 14.76 1.68 5.98
CA GLN A 53 14.83 2.33 7.29
C GLN A 53 16.26 2.37 7.85
N LEU A 54 17.02 1.29 7.73
CA LEU A 54 18.42 1.23 8.15
C LEU A 54 19.30 2.26 7.42
N ALA A 55 18.99 2.60 6.16
CA ALA A 55 19.72 3.61 5.40
C ALA A 55 19.36 5.05 5.78
N ILE A 56 18.23 5.27 6.46
CA ILE A 56 17.78 6.59 6.92
C ILE A 56 18.39 6.96 8.29
N ILE A 57 18.56 5.96 9.16
CA ILE A 57 19.15 6.12 10.51
C ILE A 57 20.66 6.38 10.39
#